data_AF-A0A971XTF0-F1
#
_entry.id   AF-A0A971XTF0-F1
#
_cell.length_a   1.000
_cell.length_b   1.000
_cell.length_c   1.000
_cell.angle_alpha   90.00
_cell.angle_beta   90.00
_cell.angle_gamma   90.00
#
_symmetry.space_group_name_H-M   'P 1'
#
loop_
_entity.id
_entity.type
_entity.pdbx_description
1 polymer ?
#
loop_
_entity_poly.entity_id
_entity_poly.type
_entity_poly.pdbx_seq_one_letter_code
_entity_poly.pdbx_strand_id
1 'polypeptide(L)'
;MSFPRTMVGGLSVSRMIIGTNWFLGWSHQSPAKDHLIKSKMDRKAIADVLEVFFRSGVDTIMGPLAQNPSIFDAIKDAEDRTGAKCIKVDTPIINVQDTDAGRDETKAILDQVAASGAEICMPHHTSVERLLDRSTQQIRRLGEYTNMIRERGMIPGLSAHMPEVLAYADQNDYDVETY
;
A
#
# COMPACT_ATOMS: atom_id res chain seq x y z
N MET A 1 -19.80 14.57 -13.38
CA MET A 1 -18.55 15.20 -12.89
C MET A 1 -17.57 14.09 -12.59
N SER A 2 -16.28 14.28 -12.88
CA SER A 2 -15.24 13.33 -12.44
C SER A 2 -15.09 13.36 -10.92
N PHE A 3 -14.69 12.24 -10.32
CA PHE A 3 -14.42 12.18 -8.88
C PHE A 3 -13.28 13.15 -8.51
N PRO A 4 -13.33 13.84 -7.35
CA PRO A 4 -12.24 14.73 -6.93
C PRO A 4 -10.89 13.99 -6.84
N ARG A 5 -9.83 14.64 -7.33
CA ARG A 5 -8.46 14.08 -7.34
C ARG A 5 -7.48 14.97 -6.55
N THR A 6 -6.34 14.40 -6.19
CA THR A 6 -5.19 15.10 -5.58
C THR A 6 -3.88 14.59 -6.19
N MET A 7 -2.76 15.26 -5.90
CA MET A 7 -1.44 14.87 -6.36
C MET A 7 -0.63 14.23 -5.21
N VAL A 8 0.07 13.14 -5.51
CA VAL A 8 1.04 12.48 -4.62
C VAL A 8 2.27 12.14 -5.47
N GLY A 9 3.44 12.70 -5.17
CA GLY A 9 4.66 12.39 -5.94
C GLY A 9 4.55 12.60 -7.45
N GLY A 10 3.77 13.60 -7.89
CA GLY A 10 3.50 13.85 -9.31
C GLY A 10 2.44 12.94 -9.95
N LEU A 11 1.86 12.00 -9.20
CA LEU A 11 0.77 11.13 -9.64
C LEU A 11 -0.59 11.69 -9.21
N SER A 12 -1.54 11.78 -10.14
CA SER A 12 -2.92 12.16 -9.83
C SER A 12 -3.70 10.95 -9.32
N VAL A 13 -4.17 11.00 -8.07
CA VAL A 13 -4.93 9.93 -7.41
C VAL A 13 -6.33 10.39 -7.02
N SER A 14 -7.27 9.46 -6.90
CA SER A 14 -8.61 9.76 -6.39
C SER A 14 -8.59 10.14 -4.91
N ARG A 15 -9.38 11.15 -4.49
CA ARG A 15 -9.41 11.64 -3.08
C ARG A 15 -10.09 10.69 -2.09
N MET A 16 -10.57 9.56 -2.58
CA MET A 16 -11.07 8.43 -1.80
C MET A 16 -10.29 7.22 -2.27
N ILE A 17 -9.85 6.38 -1.33
CA ILE A 17 -9.05 5.19 -1.64
C ILE A 17 -9.87 3.97 -1.25
N ILE A 18 -9.79 2.94 -2.09
CA ILE A 18 -10.41 1.64 -1.85
C ILE A 18 -9.51 0.85 -0.89
N GLY A 19 -9.95 0.67 0.35
CA GLY A 19 -9.26 -0.18 1.33
C GLY A 19 -9.53 -1.67 1.12
N THR A 20 -8.54 -2.52 1.40
CA THR A 20 -8.59 -3.96 1.09
C THR A 20 -8.96 -4.86 2.27
N ASN A 21 -9.10 -4.35 3.49
CA ASN A 21 -9.42 -5.15 4.68
C ASN A 21 -10.70 -5.99 4.50
N TRP A 22 -11.75 -5.39 3.93
CA TRP A 22 -13.00 -6.07 3.64
C TRP A 22 -12.93 -7.01 2.45
N PHE A 23 -11.84 -7.05 1.68
CA PHE A 23 -11.62 -8.03 0.62
C PHE A 23 -10.76 -9.19 1.11
N LEU A 24 -9.76 -8.91 1.96
CA LEU A 24 -8.72 -9.86 2.35
C LEU A 24 -8.98 -10.54 3.70
N GLY A 25 -10.08 -10.17 4.38
CA GLY A 25 -10.54 -10.84 5.58
C GLY A 25 -9.93 -10.33 6.88
N TRP A 26 -9.71 -9.01 6.98
CA TRP A 26 -9.22 -8.36 8.19
C TRP A 26 -10.34 -7.56 8.87
N SER A 27 -11.10 -8.21 9.74
CA SER A 27 -12.21 -7.59 10.46
C SER A 27 -11.78 -6.72 11.64
N HIS A 28 -10.56 -6.92 12.15
CA HIS A 28 -10.03 -6.32 13.39
C HIS A 28 -10.92 -6.56 14.62
N GLN A 29 -11.66 -7.68 14.64
CA GLN A 29 -12.60 -7.99 15.71
C GLN A 29 -12.46 -9.42 16.21
N SER A 30 -12.61 -10.43 15.34
CA SER A 30 -12.44 -11.83 15.73
C SER A 30 -12.19 -12.74 14.53
N PRO A 31 -11.57 -13.92 14.74
CA PRO A 31 -11.37 -14.90 13.67
C PRO A 31 -12.67 -15.34 12.99
N ALA A 32 -13.80 -15.34 13.71
CA ALA A 32 -15.09 -15.68 13.12
C ALA A 32 -15.56 -14.62 12.11
N LYS A 33 -15.30 -13.33 12.38
CA LYS A 33 -15.62 -12.23 11.46
C LYS A 33 -14.65 -12.18 10.28
N ASP A 34 -13.38 -12.54 10.49
CA ASP A 34 -12.41 -12.71 9.39
C ASP A 34 -12.87 -13.80 8.42
N HIS A 35 -13.28 -14.96 8.93
CA HIS A 35 -13.85 -16.04 8.11
C HIS A 35 -15.14 -15.64 7.40
N LEU A 36 -16.02 -14.87 8.06
CA LEU A 36 -17.21 -14.34 7.41
C LEU A 36 -16.85 -13.52 6.16
N ILE A 37 -15.91 -12.57 6.28
CA ILE A 37 -15.44 -11.76 5.15
C ILE A 37 -14.92 -12.66 4.03
N LYS A 38 -14.01 -13.59 4.35
CA LYS A 38 -13.42 -14.51 3.35
C LYS A 38 -14.47 -15.38 2.67
N SER A 39 -15.53 -15.78 3.38
CA SER A 39 -16.63 -16.56 2.80
C SER A 39 -17.55 -15.76 1.88
N LYS A 40 -17.50 -14.42 1.94
CA LYS A 40 -18.34 -13.51 1.13
C LYS A 40 -17.59 -12.89 -0.03
N MET A 41 -16.27 -12.77 0.09
CA MET A 41 -15.42 -12.03 -0.85
C MET A 41 -14.58 -12.98 -1.69
N ASP A 42 -15.24 -13.59 -2.68
CA ASP A 42 -14.54 -14.25 -3.78
C ASP A 42 -14.10 -13.24 -4.86
N ARG A 43 -13.37 -13.71 -5.87
CA ARG A 43 -12.90 -12.90 -6.99
C ARG A 43 -14.03 -12.09 -7.63
N LYS A 44 -15.20 -12.69 -7.84
CA LYS A 44 -16.33 -12.03 -8.49
C LYS A 44 -16.89 -10.93 -7.59
N ALA A 45 -17.14 -11.22 -6.32
CA ALA A 45 -17.67 -10.26 -5.36
C ALA A 45 -16.74 -9.05 -5.20
N ILE A 46 -15.42 -9.27 -5.14
CA ILE A 46 -14.43 -8.18 -5.09
C ILE A 46 -14.50 -7.37 -6.39
N ALA A 47 -14.49 -8.01 -7.57
CA ALA A 47 -14.57 -7.31 -8.85
C ALA A 47 -15.87 -6.50 -9.00
N ASP A 48 -17.01 -7.01 -8.53
CA ASP A 48 -18.29 -6.31 -8.55
C ASP A 48 -18.26 -5.04 -7.68
N VAL A 49 -17.60 -5.09 -6.51
CA VAL A 49 -17.41 -3.90 -5.66
C VAL A 49 -16.46 -2.90 -6.30
N LEU A 50 -15.33 -3.37 -6.85
CA LEU A 50 -14.36 -2.50 -7.54
C LEU A 50 -14.98 -1.80 -8.75
N GLU A 51 -15.83 -2.50 -9.51
CA GLU A 51 -16.57 -1.92 -10.64
C GLU A 51 -17.41 -0.72 -10.22
N VAL A 52 -18.08 -0.76 -9.07
CA VAL A 52 -18.86 0.38 -8.55
C VAL A 52 -17.96 1.59 -8.29
N PHE A 53 -16.79 1.38 -7.66
CA PHE A 53 -15.82 2.44 -7.41
C PHE A 53 -15.26 3.03 -8.71
N PHE A 54 -14.84 2.16 -9.64
CA PHE A 54 -14.24 2.57 -10.91
C PHE A 54 -15.23 3.36 -11.76
N ARG A 55 -16.50 2.93 -11.85
CA ARG A 55 -17.57 3.68 -12.54
C ARG A 55 -17.86 5.04 -11.88
N SER A 56 -17.56 5.19 -10.59
CA SER A 56 -17.69 6.44 -9.85
C SER A 56 -16.45 7.34 -9.95
N GLY A 57 -15.38 6.88 -10.61
CA GLY A 57 -14.10 7.60 -10.74
C GLY A 57 -13.15 7.45 -9.54
N VAL A 58 -13.44 6.50 -8.63
CA VAL A 58 -12.55 6.12 -7.52
C VAL A 58 -11.68 4.97 -8.00
N ASP A 59 -10.44 5.25 -8.40
CA ASP A 59 -9.56 4.32 -9.11
C ASP A 59 -8.30 3.92 -8.33
N THR A 60 -8.17 4.38 -7.08
CA THR A 60 -6.99 4.15 -6.24
C THR A 60 -7.29 3.11 -5.17
N ILE A 61 -6.52 2.01 -5.12
CA ILE A 61 -6.65 0.92 -4.14
C ILE A 61 -5.41 0.84 -3.24
N MET A 62 -5.60 0.48 -1.97
CA MET A 62 -4.50 0.38 -1.00
C MET A 62 -4.56 -0.89 -0.14
N GLY A 63 -3.39 -1.51 0.03
CA GLY A 63 -3.16 -2.61 0.97
C GLY A 63 -1.87 -3.37 0.64
N PRO A 64 -1.56 -4.47 1.36
CA PRO A 64 -0.39 -5.30 1.07
C PRO A 64 -0.68 -6.20 -0.15
N LEU A 65 -0.80 -5.60 -1.33
CA LEU A 65 -1.34 -6.21 -2.55
C LEU A 65 -0.45 -7.33 -3.07
N ALA A 66 0.85 -7.08 -3.22
CA ALA A 66 1.80 -8.08 -3.70
C ALA A 66 1.87 -9.32 -2.78
N GLN A 67 1.63 -9.11 -1.48
CA GLN A 67 1.57 -10.19 -0.48
C GLN A 67 0.19 -10.89 -0.43
N ASN A 68 -0.79 -10.40 -1.19
CA ASN A 68 -2.14 -10.97 -1.32
C ASN A 68 -2.57 -11.05 -2.80
N PRO A 69 -1.86 -11.84 -3.63
CA PRO A 69 -1.97 -11.78 -5.09
C PRO A 69 -3.34 -12.16 -5.65
N SER A 70 -4.19 -12.82 -4.86
CA SER A 70 -5.56 -13.17 -5.24
C SER A 70 -6.43 -11.96 -5.61
N ILE A 71 -6.06 -10.76 -5.15
CA ILE A 71 -6.80 -9.53 -5.46
C ILE A 71 -6.56 -9.03 -6.89
N PHE A 72 -5.41 -9.34 -7.51
CA PHE A 72 -5.04 -8.79 -8.82
C PHE A 72 -5.97 -9.26 -9.93
N ASP A 73 -6.43 -10.50 -9.85
CA ASP A 73 -7.41 -11.06 -10.75
C ASP A 73 -8.76 -10.31 -10.70
N ALA A 74 -9.21 -9.93 -9.50
CA ALA A 74 -10.43 -9.16 -9.31
C ALA A 74 -10.28 -7.70 -9.79
N ILE A 75 -9.10 -7.10 -9.57
CA ILE A 75 -8.76 -5.78 -10.11
C ILE A 75 -8.84 -5.83 -11.63
N LYS A 76 -8.18 -6.81 -12.26
CA LYS A 76 -8.16 -6.95 -13.72
C LYS A 76 -9.56 -7.13 -14.31
N ASP A 77 -10.40 -7.96 -13.67
CA ASP A 77 -11.79 -8.12 -14.09
C ASP A 77 -12.56 -6.79 -14.05
N ALA A 78 -12.37 -5.98 -13.00
CA ALA A 78 -13.02 -4.68 -12.87
C ALA A 78 -12.48 -3.64 -13.87
N GLU A 79 -11.17 -3.63 -14.13
CA GLU A 79 -10.55 -2.81 -15.18
C GLU A 79 -11.15 -3.15 -16.55
N ASP A 80 -11.26 -4.44 -16.89
CA ASP A 80 -11.81 -4.89 -18.19
C ASP A 80 -13.29 -4.52 -18.37
N ARG A 81 -14.09 -4.56 -17.30
CA ARG A 81 -15.52 -4.22 -17.34
C ARG A 81 -15.78 -2.71 -17.45
N THR A 82 -14.84 -1.89 -17.01
CA THR A 82 -15.05 -0.44 -16.86
C THR A 82 -14.16 0.41 -17.77
N GLY A 83 -13.05 -0.14 -18.25
CA GLY A 83 -11.98 0.60 -18.94
C GLY A 83 -11.16 1.49 -18.02
N ALA A 84 -11.40 1.48 -16.70
CA ALA A 84 -10.58 2.22 -15.74
C ALA A 84 -9.24 1.52 -15.53
N LYS A 85 -8.17 2.29 -15.32
CA LYS A 85 -6.88 1.78 -14.83
C LYS A 85 -6.82 1.96 -13.32
N CYS A 86 -6.56 0.88 -12.59
CA CYS A 86 -6.39 0.92 -11.15
C CYS A 86 -5.00 1.43 -10.78
N ILE A 87 -4.94 2.46 -9.95
CA ILE A 87 -3.72 2.93 -9.30
C ILE A 87 -3.54 2.14 -7.99
N LYS A 88 -2.38 1.53 -7.83
CA LYS A 88 -2.07 0.64 -6.71
C LYS A 88 -1.12 1.31 -5.74
N VAL A 89 -1.57 1.42 -4.49
CA VAL A 89 -0.78 1.82 -3.34
C VAL A 89 -0.48 0.55 -2.53
N ASP A 90 0.69 -0.03 -2.71
CA ASP A 90 1.06 -1.26 -2.00
C ASP A 90 1.65 -0.93 -0.63
N THR A 91 1.26 -1.69 0.39
CA THR A 91 1.73 -1.54 1.77
C THR A 91 2.46 -2.79 2.27
N PRO A 92 3.60 -3.18 1.67
CA PRO A 92 4.25 -4.44 1.98
C PRO A 92 4.84 -4.44 3.39
N ILE A 93 4.71 -5.57 4.10
CA ILE A 93 5.53 -5.84 5.28
C ILE A 93 6.94 -6.22 4.81
N ILE A 94 7.94 -5.43 5.19
CA ILE A 94 9.35 -5.62 4.82
C ILE A 94 10.22 -6.05 6.02
N ASN A 95 11.38 -6.66 5.74
CA ASN A 95 12.35 -7.02 6.78
C ASN A 95 13.27 -5.84 7.11
N VAL A 96 13.17 -5.34 8.33
CA VAL A 96 13.91 -4.16 8.79
C VAL A 96 15.18 -4.50 9.59
N GLN A 97 15.58 -5.77 9.64
CA GLN A 97 16.83 -6.16 10.31
C GLN A 97 18.04 -5.50 9.62
N ASP A 98 19.05 -5.13 10.42
CA ASP A 98 20.31 -4.56 9.94
C ASP A 98 21.31 -5.68 9.60
N THR A 99 20.95 -6.48 8.60
CA THR A 99 21.76 -7.58 8.09
C THR A 99 21.66 -7.61 6.57
N ASP A 100 22.66 -8.20 5.92
CA ASP A 100 22.64 -8.33 4.45
C ASP A 100 21.47 -9.21 3.98
N ALA A 101 21.17 -10.29 4.72
CA ALA A 101 20.00 -11.13 4.47
C ALA A 101 18.68 -10.35 4.57
N GLY A 102 18.50 -9.51 5.60
CA GLY A 102 17.29 -8.69 5.74
C GLY A 102 17.14 -7.64 4.64
N ARG A 103 18.26 -7.08 4.17
CA ARG A 103 18.27 -6.19 3.00
C ARG A 103 17.90 -6.94 1.72
N ASP A 104 18.43 -8.14 1.50
CA ASP A 104 18.13 -8.93 0.29
C ASP A 104 16.69 -9.43 0.26
N GLU A 105 16.14 -9.87 1.40
CA GLU A 105 14.71 -10.18 1.53
C GLU A 105 13.83 -8.97 1.18
N THR A 106 14.20 -7.78 1.67
CA THR A 106 13.45 -6.56 1.36
C THR A 106 13.52 -6.18 -0.11
N LYS A 107 14.69 -6.29 -0.74
CA LYS A 107 14.83 -6.08 -2.19
C LYS A 107 13.90 -7.00 -2.97
N ALA A 108 13.86 -8.29 -2.63
CA ALA A 108 13.00 -9.26 -3.29
C ALA A 108 11.50 -8.93 -3.11
N ILE A 109 11.08 -8.47 -1.93
CA ILE A 109 9.71 -8.00 -1.69
C ILE A 109 9.40 -6.78 -2.57
N LEU A 110 10.30 -5.79 -2.62
CA LEU A 110 10.10 -4.59 -3.42
C LEU A 110 10.11 -4.89 -4.92
N ASP A 111 10.89 -5.87 -5.38
CA ASP A 111 10.85 -6.37 -6.76
C ASP A 111 9.48 -6.96 -7.10
N GLN A 112 8.86 -7.71 -6.18
CA GLN A 112 7.51 -8.25 -6.36
C GLN A 112 6.46 -7.14 -6.42
N VAL A 113 6.58 -6.12 -5.55
CA VAL A 113 5.69 -4.96 -5.56
C VAL A 113 5.80 -4.21 -6.89
N ALA A 114 7.00 -3.93 -7.36
CA ALA A 114 7.23 -3.28 -8.65
C ALA A 114 6.69 -4.13 -9.82
N ALA A 115 6.91 -5.45 -9.81
CA ALA A 115 6.40 -6.37 -10.82
C ALA A 115 4.87 -6.47 -10.83
N SER A 116 4.20 -6.19 -9.70
CA SER A 116 2.73 -6.09 -9.64
C SER A 116 2.17 -4.84 -10.33
N GLY A 117 3.05 -3.90 -10.71
CA GLY A 117 2.71 -2.62 -11.30
C GLY A 117 2.18 -1.61 -10.29
N ALA A 118 2.64 -1.66 -9.03
CA ALA A 118 2.31 -0.67 -8.03
C ALA A 118 2.97 0.69 -8.35
N GLU A 119 2.20 1.77 -8.26
CA GLU A 119 2.72 3.12 -8.46
C GLU A 119 3.29 3.74 -7.18
N ILE A 120 2.67 3.47 -6.04
CA ILE A 120 3.09 3.96 -4.72
C ILE A 120 3.41 2.75 -3.84
N CYS A 121 4.55 2.78 -3.14
CA CYS A 121 4.93 1.77 -2.16
C CYS A 121 5.09 2.43 -0.79
N MET A 122 4.32 1.95 0.19
CA MET A 122 4.28 2.46 1.55
C MET A 122 4.60 1.32 2.53
N PRO A 123 5.88 1.08 2.87
CA PRO A 123 6.25 0.03 3.83
C PRO A 123 5.32 0.03 5.04
N HIS A 124 4.79 -1.15 5.37
CA HIS A 124 3.70 -1.30 6.34
C HIS A 124 4.11 -0.78 7.72
N HIS A 125 3.17 -0.24 8.49
CA HIS A 125 3.45 0.34 9.81
C HIS A 125 4.18 -0.65 10.74
N THR A 126 3.85 -1.94 10.69
CA THR A 126 4.54 -2.99 11.48
C THR A 126 6.04 -3.10 11.21
N SER A 127 6.48 -2.64 10.04
CA SER A 127 7.89 -2.58 9.66
C SER A 127 8.48 -1.22 10.03
N VAL A 128 7.86 -0.12 9.59
CA VAL A 128 8.36 1.25 9.77
C VAL A 128 8.47 1.61 11.25
N GLU A 129 7.49 1.25 12.07
CA GLU A 129 7.44 1.64 13.49
C GLU A 129 8.55 0.98 14.32
N ARG A 130 9.10 -0.14 13.84
CA ARG A 130 10.27 -0.79 14.47
C ARG A 130 11.56 0.03 14.31
N LEU A 131 11.58 0.97 13.37
CA LEU A 131 12.71 1.85 13.09
C LEU A 131 12.64 3.18 13.85
N LEU A 132 11.53 3.45 14.56
CA LEU A 132 11.36 4.69 15.31
C LEU A 132 12.36 4.79 16.45
N ASP A 133 13.05 5.94 16.50
CA ASP A 133 13.87 6.35 17.63
C ASP A 133 13.32 7.65 18.22
N ARG A 134 12.74 7.54 19.42
CA ARG A 134 12.20 8.69 20.15
C ARG A 134 13.27 9.56 20.81
N SER A 135 14.47 9.04 21.04
CA SER A 135 15.57 9.80 21.63
C SER A 135 16.18 10.77 20.64
N THR A 136 16.30 10.35 19.37
CA THR A 136 16.84 11.18 18.29
C THR A 136 15.77 11.77 17.39
N GLN A 137 14.49 11.43 17.60
CA GLN A 137 13.35 11.86 16.77
C GLN A 137 13.53 11.52 15.28
N GLN A 138 13.91 10.27 15.01
CA GLN A 138 14.25 9.79 13.66
C GLN A 138 13.58 8.46 13.37
N ILE A 139 13.45 8.14 12.07
CA ILE A 139 13.14 6.80 11.58
C ILE A 139 14.45 6.21 11.05
N ARG A 140 15.09 5.37 11.87
CA ARG A 140 16.43 4.84 11.59
C ARG A 140 16.45 4.13 10.25
N ARG A 141 17.46 4.41 9.42
CA ARG A 141 17.69 3.76 8.12
C ARG A 141 16.55 3.91 7.11
N LEU A 142 15.58 4.81 7.32
CA LEU A 142 14.44 4.93 6.41
C LEU A 142 14.87 5.23 4.96
N GLY A 143 15.89 6.08 4.81
CA GLY A 143 16.47 6.44 3.50
C GLY A 143 16.95 5.24 2.69
N GLU A 144 17.37 4.13 3.32
CA GLU A 144 17.73 2.92 2.58
C GLU A 144 16.52 2.35 1.83
N TYR A 145 15.37 2.32 2.49
CA TYR A 145 14.14 1.73 1.93
C TYR A 145 13.49 2.65 0.89
N THR A 146 13.44 3.96 1.15
CA THR A 146 12.89 4.93 0.17
C THR A 146 13.74 4.96 -1.10
N ASN A 147 15.07 4.89 -0.98
CA ASN A 147 15.96 4.75 -2.13
C ASN A 147 15.68 3.47 -2.92
N MET A 148 15.56 2.31 -2.26
CA MET A 148 15.23 1.05 -2.93
C MET A 148 13.87 1.10 -3.66
N ILE A 149 12.90 1.84 -3.13
CA ILE A 149 11.59 2.07 -3.75
C ILE A 149 11.74 2.94 -5.02
N ARG A 150 12.49 4.05 -4.92
CA ARG A 150 12.76 4.94 -6.06
C ARG A 150 13.54 4.26 -7.19
N GLU A 151 14.53 3.45 -6.86
CA GLU A 151 15.30 2.66 -7.84
C GLU A 151 14.42 1.75 -8.69
N ARG A 152 13.27 1.33 -8.15
CA ARG A 152 12.26 0.51 -8.83
C ARG A 152 11.18 1.32 -9.53
N GLY A 153 11.33 2.66 -9.59
CA GLY A 153 10.41 3.56 -10.27
C GLY A 153 9.11 3.82 -9.52
N MET A 154 9.02 3.46 -8.25
CA MET A 154 7.84 3.66 -7.42
C MET A 154 7.94 4.94 -6.59
N ILE A 155 6.79 5.48 -6.19
CA ILE A 155 6.70 6.62 -5.28
C ILE A 155 6.73 6.10 -3.82
N PRO A 156 7.70 6.52 -2.98
CA PRO A 156 7.75 6.17 -1.58
C PRO A 156 6.70 6.94 -0.78
N GLY A 157 6.00 6.20 0.08
CA GLY A 157 5.17 6.76 1.16
C GLY A 157 5.39 5.96 2.45
N LEU A 158 4.61 6.22 3.50
CA LEU A 158 4.68 5.48 4.77
C LEU A 158 3.30 5.07 5.29
N SER A 159 3.12 3.80 5.63
CA SER A 159 1.97 3.40 6.45
C SER A 159 2.32 3.61 7.92
N ALA A 160 1.42 4.24 8.68
CA ALA A 160 1.67 4.58 10.08
C ALA A 160 0.42 4.40 10.97
N HIS A 161 0.62 3.89 12.18
CA HIS A 161 -0.32 4.04 13.30
C HIS A 161 0.22 4.98 14.37
N MET A 162 1.55 5.03 14.53
CA MET A 162 2.22 5.92 15.48
C MET A 162 2.34 7.34 14.91
N PRO A 163 1.83 8.38 15.59
CA PRO A 163 1.87 9.76 15.09
C PRO A 163 3.30 10.30 14.93
N GLU A 164 4.27 9.74 15.67
CA GLU A 164 5.69 10.09 15.54
C GLU A 164 6.25 9.81 14.14
N VAL A 165 5.68 8.86 13.39
CA VAL A 165 6.12 8.58 12.01
C VAL A 165 5.95 9.84 11.15
N LEU A 166 4.81 10.51 11.26
CA LEU A 166 4.52 11.73 10.50
C LEU A 166 5.44 12.87 10.93
N ALA A 167 5.52 13.11 12.25
CA ALA A 167 6.33 14.20 12.80
C ALA A 167 7.81 14.04 12.44
N TYR A 168 8.36 12.84 12.54
CA TYR A 168 9.77 12.58 12.24
C TYR A 168 10.04 12.57 10.74
N ALA A 169 9.06 12.18 9.91
CA ALA A 169 9.19 12.29 8.46
C ALA A 169 9.31 13.75 8.02
N ASP A 170 8.40 14.61 8.46
CA ASP A 170 8.40 16.03 8.12
C ASP A 170 9.63 16.75 8.67
N GLN A 171 10.08 16.40 9.89
CA GLN A 171 11.22 17.05 10.55
C GLN A 171 12.57 16.70 9.90
N ASN A 172 12.72 15.50 9.36
CA ASN A 172 13.98 14.99 8.83
C ASN A 172 14.06 15.00 7.30
N ASP A 173 13.05 15.57 6.62
CA ASP A 173 13.01 15.71 5.15
C ASP A 173 13.24 14.37 4.41
N TYR A 174 12.61 13.29 4.92
CA TYR A 174 12.70 11.99 4.27
C TYR A 174 11.98 12.00 2.92
N ASP A 175 12.50 11.26 1.95
CA ASP A 175 11.90 11.08 0.61
C ASP A 175 10.60 10.25 0.71
N VAL A 176 9.51 10.92 1.09
CA VAL A 176 8.18 10.37 1.37
C VAL A 176 7.15 11.36 0.84
N GLU A 177 6.32 10.92 -0.11
CA GLU A 177 5.35 11.80 -0.79
C GLU A 177 3.96 11.78 -0.14
N THR A 178 3.69 10.79 0.71
CA THR A 178 2.42 10.64 1.43
C THR A 178 2.56 9.69 2.61
N TYR A 179 1.67 9.85 3.58
CA TYR A 179 1.48 8.96 4.72
C TYR A 179 -0.01 8.79 5.06
#